data_AF-A0A941GCX8-F1
#
_entry.id   AF-A0A941GCX8-F1
#
_cell.length_a   1.000
_cell.length_b   1.000
_cell.length_c   1.000
_cell.angle_alpha   90.00
_cell.angle_beta   90.00
_cell.angle_gamma   90.00
#
_symmetry.space_group_name_H-M   'P 1'
#
loop_
_entity.id
_entity.type
_entity.pdbx_description
1 polymer ?
#
loop_
_entity_poly.entity_id
_entity_poly.type
_entity_poly.pdbx_seq_one_letter_code
_entity_poly.pdbx_strand_id
1 'polypeptide(L)'
;MMGQVTVRKNNKVLNIEDTRLESYLVQGFDQINKEGKIVKKATGGKSVSLAEYNKVVEELESLKSDGPAKELEEAKKEIRVLKTENTKLKKALEEKAGE
;
A
#
# COMPACT_ATOMS: atom_id res chain seq x y z
N MET A 1 12.31 -27.46 -3.96
CA MET A 1 11.10 -27.64 -3.15
C MET A 1 9.96 -27.12 -4.01
N MET A 2 9.03 -27.97 -4.46
CA MET A 2 7.91 -27.51 -5.28
C MET A 2 6.92 -26.79 -4.35
N GLY A 3 6.70 -25.49 -4.56
CA GLY A 3 5.74 -24.71 -3.79
C GLY A 3 4.34 -24.90 -4.35
N GLN A 4 3.32 -25.01 -3.49
CA GLN A 4 1.92 -25.00 -3.93
C GLN A 4 1.30 -23.62 -3.74
N VAL A 5 0.49 -23.21 -4.72
CA VAL A 5 -0.26 -21.96 -4.69
C VAL A 5 -1.74 -22.23 -4.95
N THR A 6 -2.60 -21.38 -4.39
CA THR A 6 -4.05 -21.45 -4.61
C THR A 6 -4.45 -20.43 -5.67
N VAL A 7 -5.24 -20.86 -6.65
CA VAL A 7 -5.77 -20.01 -7.72
C VAL A 7 -7.29 -20.09 -7.80
N ARG A 8 -7.96 -19.01 -8.22
CA ARG A 8 -9.42 -18.90 -8.32
C ARG A 8 -9.86 -18.30 -9.65
N LYS A 9 -10.90 -18.88 -10.25
CA LYS A 9 -11.66 -18.30 -11.38
C LYS A 9 -13.14 -18.56 -11.15
N ASN A 10 -13.93 -17.50 -10.99
CA ASN A 10 -15.34 -17.59 -10.56
C ASN A 10 -15.44 -18.44 -9.28
N ASN A 11 -16.29 -19.48 -9.28
CA ASN A 11 -16.47 -20.40 -8.15
C ASN A 11 -15.47 -21.57 -8.13
N LYS A 12 -14.52 -21.63 -9.08
CA LYS A 12 -13.52 -22.69 -9.14
C LYS A 12 -12.25 -22.24 -8.40
N VAL A 13 -11.86 -23.00 -7.38
CA VAL A 13 -10.61 -22.83 -6.62
C VAL A 13 -9.76 -24.08 -6.79
N LEU A 14 -8.47 -23.92 -7.07
CA LEU A 14 -7.53 -25.01 -7.30
C LEU A 14 -6.24 -24.77 -6.52
N ASN A 15 -5.68 -25.83 -5.96
CA ASN A 15 -4.29 -25.85 -5.51
C ASN A 15 -3.44 -26.44 -6.63
N ILE A 16 -2.44 -25.70 -7.06
CA ILE A 16 -1.55 -26.07 -8.16
C ILE A 16 -0.11 -25.89 -7.73
N GLU A 17 0.79 -26.58 -8.42
CA GLU A 17 2.23 -26.31 -8.32
C GLU A 17 2.52 -24.88 -8.82
N ASP A 18 3.42 -24.18 -8.14
CA ASP A 18 3.86 -22.82 -8.44
C ASP A 18 4.37 -22.67 -9.88
N THR A 19 5.07 -23.68 -10.38
CA THR A 19 5.56 -23.78 -11.76
C THR A 19 4.46 -23.67 -12.82
N ARG A 20 3.20 -23.98 -12.47
CA ARG A 20 2.05 -23.91 -13.38
C ARG A 20 1.30 -22.59 -13.30
N LEU A 21 1.64 -21.72 -12.35
CA LEU A 21 0.90 -20.50 -12.05
C LEU A 21 0.72 -19.62 -13.29
N GLU A 22 1.78 -19.41 -14.08
CA GLU A 22 1.72 -18.54 -15.26
C GLU A 22 0.67 -19.00 -16.28
N SER A 23 0.59 -20.30 -16.53
CA SER A 23 -0.42 -20.88 -17.43
C SER A 23 -1.84 -20.61 -16.91
N TYR A 24 -2.05 -20.71 -15.60
CA TYR A 24 -3.35 -20.45 -14.99
C TYR A 24 -3.71 -18.95 -14.99
N LEU A 25 -2.74 -18.04 -14.79
CA LEU A 25 -2.94 -16.59 -14.91
C LEU A 25 -3.38 -16.22 -16.34
N VAL A 26 -2.77 -16.83 -17.36
CA VAL A 26 -3.15 -16.66 -18.77
C VAL A 26 -4.56 -17.17 -19.03
N GLN A 27 -4.94 -18.30 -18.42
CA GLN A 27 -6.30 -18.86 -18.51
C GLN A 27 -7.37 -18.06 -17.74
N GLY A 28 -6.98 -17.02 -17.01
CA GLY A 28 -7.92 -16.16 -16.29
C GLY A 28 -8.13 -16.53 -14.81
N PHE A 29 -7.23 -17.30 -14.21
CA PHE A 29 -7.28 -17.57 -12.76
C PHE A 29 -6.44 -16.55 -11.99
N ASP A 30 -6.99 -15.97 -10.94
CA ASP A 30 -6.27 -15.14 -9.99
C ASP A 30 -5.54 -16.01 -8.96
N GLN A 31 -4.31 -15.66 -8.58
CA GLN A 31 -3.70 -16.24 -7.39
C GLN A 31 -4.33 -15.63 -6.14
N ILE A 32 -4.72 -16.46 -5.18
CA ILE A 32 -5.29 -16.02 -3.91
C ILE A 32 -4.45 -16.50 -2.73
N ASN A 33 -4.48 -15.75 -1.62
CA ASN A 33 -3.90 -16.16 -0.35
C ASN A 33 -4.90 -17.01 0.46
N LYS A 34 -4.50 -17.42 1.68
CA LYS A 34 -5.34 -18.20 2.60
C LYS A 34 -6.63 -17.50 3.03
N GLU A 35 -6.66 -16.17 2.97
CA GLU A 35 -7.85 -15.35 3.29
C GLU A 35 -8.78 -15.17 2.06
N GLY A 36 -8.43 -15.76 0.90
CA GLY A 36 -9.17 -15.59 -0.34
C GLY A 36 -8.96 -14.23 -1.02
N LYS A 37 -7.99 -13.43 -0.57
CA LYS A 37 -7.59 -12.17 -1.20
C LYS A 37 -6.66 -12.43 -2.38
N ILE A 38 -6.81 -11.65 -3.45
CA ILE A 38 -6.00 -11.77 -4.66
C ILE A 38 -4.58 -11.27 -4.39
N VAL A 39 -3.59 -12.13 -4.63
CA VAL A 39 -2.16 -11.83 -4.55
C VAL A 39 -1.61 -11.44 -5.92
N LYS A 40 -2.02 -12.15 -6.96
CA LYS A 40 -1.62 -11.88 -8.35
C LYS A 40 -2.84 -11.99 -9.25
N LYS A 41 -3.13 -10.91 -9.97
CA LYS A 41 -4.28 -10.85 -10.88
C LYS A 41 -4.02 -11.67 -12.15
N ALA A 42 -5.07 -12.28 -12.66
CA ALA A 42 -5.05 -12.96 -13.94
C ALA A 42 -4.75 -11.96 -15.07
N THR A 43 -3.93 -12.39 -16.03
CA THR A 43 -3.65 -11.60 -17.24
C THR A 43 -4.72 -11.84 -18.31
N GLY A 44 -5.37 -13.01 -18.30
CA GLY A 44 -6.33 -13.40 -19.32
C GLY A 44 -5.72 -13.43 -20.73
N GLY A 45 -4.41 -13.67 -20.81
CA GLY A 45 -3.64 -13.62 -22.06
C GLY A 45 -3.31 -12.21 -22.57
N LYS A 46 -3.67 -11.16 -21.81
CA LYS A 46 -3.33 -9.78 -22.16
C LYS A 46 -1.95 -9.42 -21.64
N SER A 47 -1.19 -8.69 -22.44
CA SER A 47 0.08 -8.07 -22.06
C SER A 47 -0.08 -6.56 -21.99
N VAL A 48 0.69 -5.91 -21.14
CA VAL A 48 0.88 -4.45 -21.13
C VAL A 48 2.24 -4.12 -21.74
N SER A 49 2.34 -2.99 -22.42
CA SER A 49 3.65 -2.51 -22.89
C SER A 49 4.51 -2.04 -21.72
N LEU A 50 5.83 -2.03 -21.90
CA LEU A 50 6.75 -1.48 -20.90
C LEU A 50 6.48 0.01 -20.65
N ALA A 51 6.12 0.76 -21.68
CA ALA A 51 5.80 2.18 -21.56
C ALA A 51 4.56 2.43 -20.66
N GLU A 52 3.50 1.65 -20.83
CA GLU A 52 2.30 1.74 -19.98
C GLU A 52 2.60 1.33 -18.54
N TYR A 53 3.40 0.27 -18.34
CA TYR A 53 3.84 -0.14 -17.01
C TYR A 53 4.62 0.98 -16.31
N ASN A 54 5.62 1.55 -16.99
CA ASN A 54 6.45 2.63 -16.43
C ASN A 54 5.60 3.86 -16.08
N LYS A 55 4.65 4.24 -16.94
CA LYS A 55 3.73 5.35 -16.66
C LYS A 55 2.94 5.13 -15.35
N VAL A 56 2.41 3.93 -15.13
CA VAL A 56 1.67 3.63 -13.89
C VAL A 56 2.61 3.61 -12.68
N VAL A 57 3.85 3.13 -12.83
CA VAL A 57 4.85 3.16 -11.76
C VAL A 57 5.18 4.60 -11.37
N GLU A 58 5.43 5.48 -12.34
CA GLU A 58 5.70 6.91 -12.12
C GLU A 58 4.53 7.61 -11.43
N GLU A 59 3.29 7.36 -11.88
CA GLU A 59 2.08 7.90 -11.26
C GLU A 59 1.90 7.40 -9.81
N LEU A 60 2.23 6.13 -9.53
CA LEU A 60 2.18 5.59 -8.17
C LEU A 60 3.26 6.20 -7.26
N GLU A 61 4.45 6.45 -7.79
CA GLU A 61 5.55 7.07 -7.06
C GLU A 61 5.28 8.54 -6.76
N SER A 62 4.70 9.29 -7.71
CA SER A 62 4.29 10.68 -7.47
C SER A 62 3.20 10.78 -6.41
N LEU A 63 2.14 9.96 -6.51
CA LEU A 63 1.05 9.94 -5.53
C LEU A 63 1.53 9.57 -4.11
N LYS A 64 2.49 8.65 -4.00
CA LYS A 64 3.11 8.31 -2.70
C LYS A 64 3.96 9.43 -2.13
N SER A 65 4.62 10.20 -3.00
CA SER A 65 5.50 11.29 -2.61
C SER A 65 4.74 12.56 -2.23
N ASP A 66 3.62 12.84 -2.91
CA ASP A 66 2.97 14.16 -2.82
C ASP A 66 1.86 14.26 -1.76
N GLY A 67 1.15 13.18 -1.43
CA GLY A 67 0.01 13.26 -0.51
C GLY A 67 0.37 12.94 0.96
N PRO A 68 0.53 11.65 1.32
CA PRO A 68 0.56 11.25 2.73
C PRO A 68 1.84 11.64 3.46
N ALA A 69 2.97 11.65 2.76
CA ALA A 69 4.27 11.96 3.36
C ALA A 69 4.39 13.45 3.70
N LYS A 70 3.88 14.32 2.82
CA LYS A 70 3.92 15.77 2.99
C LYS A 70 2.95 16.25 4.06
N GLU A 71 1.71 15.75 4.04
CA GLU A 71 0.72 16.03 5.10
C GLU A 71 1.21 15.55 6.48
N LEU A 72 1.85 14.38 6.54
CA LEU A 72 2.45 13.86 7.77
C LEU A 72 3.61 14.73 8.26
N GLU A 73 4.44 15.28 7.37
CA GLU A 73 5.54 16.16 7.74
C GLU A 73 5.04 17.52 8.22
N GLU A 74 4.05 18.11 7.54
CA GLU A 74 3.41 19.36 7.93
C GLU A 74 2.71 19.24 9.29
N ALA A 75 1.91 18.18 9.48
CA ALA A 75 1.27 17.89 10.76
C ALA A 75 2.29 17.71 11.90
N LYS A 76 3.44 17.06 11.64
CA LYS A 76 4.52 16.93 12.64
C LYS A 76 5.15 18.27 13.00
N LYS A 77 5.36 19.16 12.02
CA LYS A 77 5.90 20.52 12.26
C LYS A 77 4.91 21.33 13.09
N GLU A 78 3.63 21.28 12.76
CA GLU A 78 2.58 22.01 13.47
C GLU A 78 2.43 21.51 14.91
N ILE A 79 2.43 20.19 15.14
CA ILE A 79 2.45 19.58 16.48
C ILE A 79 3.67 20.05 17.29
N ARG A 80 4.84 20.20 16.67
CA ARG A 80 6.05 20.65 17.36
C ARG A 80 5.94 22.11 17.80
N VAL A 81 5.45 22.99 16.93
CA VAL A 81 5.22 24.40 17.26
C VAL A 81 4.21 24.52 18.39
N LEU A 82 3.04 23.88 18.25
CA LEU A 82 1.97 23.90 19.25
C LEU A 82 2.42 23.34 20.61
N LYS A 83 3.29 22.32 20.63
CA LYS A 83 3.88 21.80 21.87
C LYS A 83 4.79 22.83 22.54
N THR A 84 5.67 23.49 21.78
CA THR A 84 6.56 24.53 22.34
C THR A 84 5.77 25.71 22.89
N GLU A 85 4.73 26.13 22.19
CA GLU A 85 3.87 27.24 22.62
C GLU A 85 3.06 26.86 23.87
N ASN A 86 2.47 25.66 23.91
CA ASN A 86 1.82 25.13 25.10
C ASN A 86 2.77 25.08 26.32
N THR A 87 4.03 24.69 26.14
CA THR A 87 4.98 24.68 27.27
C THR A 87 5.31 26.08 27.78
N LYS A 88 5.40 27.08 26.89
CA LYS A 88 5.64 28.48 27.27
C LYS A 88 4.43 29.07 27.98
N LEU A 89 3.24 28.85 27.44
CA LEU A 89 1.98 29.32 28.03
C LEU A 89 1.73 28.68 29.40
N LYS A 90 2.03 27.39 29.59
CA LYS A 90 1.95 26.74 30.90
C LYS A 90 2.88 27.35 31.93
N LYS A 91 4.15 27.61 31.57
CA LYS A 91 5.10 28.29 32.47
C LYS A 91 4.63 29.70 32.83
N ALA A 92 4.16 30.47 31.85
CA ALA A 92 3.64 31.82 32.11
C ALA A 92 2.37 31.83 32.98
N LEU A 93 1.53 30.79 32.88
CA LEU A 93 0.37 30.61 33.75
C LEU A 93 0.76 30.21 35.18
N GLU A 94 1.77 29.35 35.34
CA GLU A 94 2.30 28.96 36.65
C GLU A 94 2.98 30.13 37.36
N GLU A 95 3.73 30.96 36.64
CA GLU A 95 4.35 32.18 37.18
C GLU A 95 3.30 33.23 37.59
N LYS A 96 2.21 33.38 36.82
CA LYS A 96 1.10 34.29 37.17
C LYS A 96 0.16 33.79 38.26
N ALA A 97 0.11 32.47 38.51
CA ALA A 97 -0.72 31.88 39.55
C ALA A 97 -0.01 31.83 40.92
N GLY A 98 1.31 32.09 40.94
CA GLY A 98 2.14 32.13 42.15
C GLY A 98 2.37 33.53 42.74
N GLU A 99 1.90 34.60 42.07
CA GLU A 99 1.79 35.97 42.59
C GLU A 99 0.40 36.25 43.16
#